data_AF-A0A1I8CP11-F1
#
_entry.id   AF-A0A1I8CP11-F1
#
_cell.length_a   1.000
_cell.length_b   1.000
_cell.length_c   1.000
_cell.angle_alpha   90.00
_cell.angle_beta   90.00
_cell.angle_gamma   90.00
#
_symmetry.space_group_name_H-M   'P 1'
#
loop_
_entity.id
_entity.type
_entity.pdbx_description
1 polymer ?
#
loop_
_entity_poly.entity_id
_entity_poly.type
_entity_poly.pdbx_seq_one_letter_code
_entity_poly.pdbx_strand_id
1 'polypeptide(L)'
;MDDFLDNLPDSSNEIINMRTILQKLSNVYLMIFEANVDDQIKLKLALKELVAAYKNDVISKEFTITPKAHTLICHATEQLGRHGTLMLFSEQGQEALHNIMNKDLQTFQSMPQIKRQLDLLIRFQSLCVVFFDNQ
;
A
#
# COMPACT_ATOMS: atom_id res chain seq x y z
N MET A 1 -16.21 -1.28 4.33
CA MET A 1 -15.98 0.18 4.44
C MET A 1 -17.25 0.88 4.89
N ASP A 2 -18.41 0.36 4.50
CA ASP A 2 -19.73 0.88 4.88
C ASP A 2 -19.95 0.92 6.40
N ASP A 3 -19.60 -0.15 7.12
CA ASP A 3 -19.72 -0.21 8.61
C ASP A 3 -18.99 0.92 9.36
N PHE A 4 -17.85 1.41 8.85
CA PHE A 4 -17.11 2.51 9.48
C PHE A 4 -17.77 3.86 9.19
N LEU A 5 -18.32 4.03 7.99
CA LEU A 5 -18.96 5.27 7.55
C LEU A 5 -20.35 5.45 8.17
N ASP A 6 -21.03 4.36 8.52
CA ASP A 6 -22.36 4.37 9.15
C ASP A 6 -22.34 4.76 10.64
N ASN A 7 -21.14 4.74 11.26
CA ASN A 7 -20.93 5.17 12.65
C ASN A 7 -20.48 6.63 12.78
N LEU A 8 -20.34 7.36 11.66
CA LEU A 8 -20.04 8.79 11.70
C LEU A 8 -21.32 9.58 12.03
N PRO A 9 -21.29 10.51 12.99
CA PRO A 9 -22.48 11.29 13.36
C PRO A 9 -23.00 12.08 12.16
N ASP A 10 -24.30 11.98 11.89
CA ASP A 10 -24.88 12.56 10.68
C ASP A 10 -25.05 14.10 10.80
N SER A 11 -24.89 14.79 9.66
CA SER A 11 -25.35 16.16 9.31
C SER A 11 -24.39 17.36 9.22
N SER A 12 -23.06 17.21 9.32
CA SER A 12 -22.15 18.32 8.93
C SER A 12 -21.61 18.16 7.51
N ASN A 13 -21.54 19.25 6.74
CA ASN A 13 -20.94 19.27 5.40
C ASN A 13 -19.48 18.74 5.41
N GLU A 14 -18.77 18.89 6.53
CA GLU A 14 -17.43 18.35 6.72
C GLU A 14 -17.40 16.81 6.73
N ILE A 15 -18.37 16.16 7.39
CA ILE A 15 -18.45 14.70 7.46
C ILE A 15 -18.82 14.11 6.10
N ILE A 16 -19.74 14.75 5.37
CA ILE A 16 -20.10 14.35 3.99
C ILE A 16 -18.88 14.45 3.07
N ASN A 17 -18.10 15.52 3.20
CA ASN A 17 -16.86 15.71 2.44
C ASN A 17 -15.80 14.66 2.80
N MET A 18 -15.60 14.35 4.09
CA MET A 18 -14.68 13.30 4.52
C MET A 18 -15.09 11.92 3.98
N ARG A 19 -16.40 11.59 4.04
CA ARG A 19 -16.95 10.36 3.45
C ARG A 19 -16.61 10.27 1.96
N THR A 20 -16.83 11.36 1.23
CA THR A 20 -16.52 11.44 -0.20
C THR A 20 -15.03 11.22 -0.48
N ILE A 21 -14.15 11.87 0.28
CA ILE A 21 -12.69 11.71 0.14
C ILE A 21 -12.28 10.26 0.38
N LEU A 22 -12.77 9.64 1.46
CA LEU A 22 -12.44 8.25 1.79
C LEU A 22 -12.94 7.26 0.73
N GLN A 23 -14.12 7.48 0.16
CA GLN A 23 -14.64 6.69 -0.95
C GLN A 23 -13.75 6.81 -2.20
N LYS A 24 -13.35 8.03 -2.58
CA LYS A 24 -12.45 8.24 -3.71
C LYS A 24 -11.07 7.62 -3.46
N LEU A 25 -10.56 7.74 -2.24
CA LEU A 25 -9.29 7.12 -1.84
C LEU A 25 -9.36 5.60 -1.91
N SER A 26 -10.45 4.99 -1.46
CA SER A 26 -10.69 3.54 -1.55
C SER A 26 -10.68 3.05 -2.99
N ASN A 27 -11.36 3.76 -3.89
CA ASN A 27 -11.37 3.43 -5.31
C ASN A 27 -9.96 3.48 -5.92
N VAL A 28 -9.19 4.54 -5.62
CA VAL A 28 -7.79 4.63 -6.05
C VAL A 28 -6.96 3.49 -5.45
N TYR A 29 -7.16 3.17 -4.17
CA TYR A 29 -6.43 2.10 -3.49
C TYR A 29 -6.65 0.75 -4.18
N LEU A 30 -7.89 0.38 -4.51
CA LEU A 30 -8.19 -0.85 -5.27
C LEU A 30 -7.46 -0.88 -6.62
N MET A 31 -7.45 0.25 -7.33
CA MET A 31 -6.75 0.33 -8.61
C MET A 31 -5.23 0.16 -8.48
N ILE A 32 -4.60 0.54 -7.37
CA ILE A 32 -3.15 0.37 -7.20
C ILE A 32 -2.74 -1.11 -7.27
N PHE A 33 -3.56 -2.02 -6.74
CA PHE A 33 -3.24 -3.45 -6.69
C PHE A 33 -3.51 -4.17 -8.01
N GLU A 34 -4.50 -3.73 -8.78
CA GLU A 34 -5.02 -4.48 -9.92
C GLU A 34 -4.77 -3.81 -11.28
N ALA A 35 -4.44 -2.51 -11.31
CA ALA A 35 -4.30 -1.79 -12.56
C ALA A 35 -3.14 -2.30 -13.42
N ASN A 36 -3.42 -2.37 -14.72
CA ASN A 36 -2.44 -2.64 -15.77
C ASN A 36 -2.31 -1.44 -16.73
N VAL A 37 -1.52 -1.58 -17.80
CA VAL A 37 -1.27 -0.51 -18.78
C VAL A 37 -2.57 0.07 -19.37
N ASP A 38 -3.58 -0.76 -19.61
CA ASP A 38 -4.84 -0.33 -20.23
C ASP A 38 -5.70 0.53 -19.29
N ASP A 39 -5.49 0.41 -17.98
CA ASP A 39 -6.20 1.18 -16.96
C ASP A 39 -5.63 2.60 -16.74
N GLN A 40 -4.61 3.00 -17.49
CA GLN A 40 -3.91 4.27 -17.28
C GLN A 40 -4.86 5.50 -17.31
N ILE A 41 -5.81 5.50 -18.25
CA ILE A 41 -6.81 6.59 -18.36
C ILE A 41 -7.76 6.57 -17.14
N LYS A 42 -8.21 5.38 -16.74
CA LYS A 42 -9.12 5.18 -15.60
C LYS A 42 -8.45 5.62 -14.30
N LEU A 43 -7.18 5.26 -14.09
CA LEU A 43 -6.40 5.66 -12.92
C LEU A 43 -6.22 7.18 -12.88
N LYS A 44 -5.89 7.79 -14.03
CA LYS A 44 -5.75 9.26 -14.13
C LYS A 44 -7.04 9.98 -13.76
N LEU A 45 -8.19 9.46 -14.19
CA LEU A 45 -9.50 10.02 -13.84
C LEU A 45 -9.77 9.89 -12.33
N ALA A 46 -9.57 8.71 -11.76
CA ALA A 46 -9.77 8.47 -10.32
C ALA A 46 -8.89 9.38 -9.44
N LEU A 47 -7.62 9.58 -9.81
CA LEU A 47 -6.72 10.49 -9.10
C LEU A 47 -7.16 11.96 -9.22
N LYS A 48 -7.66 12.38 -10.38
CA LYS A 48 -8.23 13.73 -10.55
C LYS A 48 -9.46 13.95 -9.66
N GLU A 49 -10.35 12.96 -9.59
CA GLU A 49 -11.54 13.02 -8.73
C GLU A 49 -11.14 13.07 -7.24
N LEU A 50 -10.13 12.32 -6.83
CA LEU A 50 -9.58 12.38 -5.48
C LEU A 50 -9.05 13.78 -5.15
N VAL A 51 -8.24 14.36 -6.04
CA VAL A 51 -7.71 15.72 -5.86
C VAL A 51 -8.83 16.76 -5.80
N ALA A 52 -9.85 16.64 -6.65
CA ALA A 52 -11.00 17.53 -6.63
C ALA A 52 -11.77 17.44 -5.30
N ALA A 53 -11.97 16.22 -4.78
CA ALA A 53 -12.63 16.00 -3.49
C ALA A 53 -11.85 16.65 -2.33
N TYR A 54 -10.52 16.57 -2.34
CA TYR A 54 -9.68 17.22 -1.33
C TYR A 54 -9.68 18.76 -1.43
N LYS A 55 -9.80 19.32 -2.65
CA LYS A 55 -9.77 20.76 -2.91
C LYS A 55 -11.11 21.47 -2.73
N ASN A 56 -12.13 20.82 -2.16
CA ASN A 56 -13.50 21.35 -2.09
C ASN A 56 -13.71 22.53 -1.11
N ASP A 57 -12.71 23.39 -0.88
CA ASP A 57 -12.69 24.61 -0.03
C ASP A 57 -13.14 24.49 1.44
N VAL A 58 -13.68 23.36 1.86
CA VAL A 58 -14.24 23.09 3.19
C VAL A 58 -13.21 22.45 4.13
N ILE A 59 -12.39 21.52 3.62
CA ILE A 59 -11.45 20.74 4.46
C ILE A 59 -10.03 21.29 4.40
N SER A 60 -9.60 21.83 3.25
CA SER A 60 -8.21 22.23 3.06
C SER A 60 -8.14 23.49 2.20
N LYS A 61 -8.18 24.66 2.86
CA LYS A 61 -7.82 25.95 2.24
C LYS A 61 -6.35 25.97 1.82
N GLU A 62 -5.49 25.31 2.60
CA GLU A 62 -4.08 25.11 2.28
C GLU A 62 -3.84 23.62 2.00
N PHE A 63 -3.85 23.26 0.72
CA PHE A 63 -3.63 21.89 0.26
C PHE A 63 -2.18 21.47 0.50
N THR A 64 -1.89 21.04 1.73
CA THR A 64 -0.60 20.48 2.14
C THR A 64 -0.57 19.00 1.81
N ILE A 65 0.31 18.63 0.87
CA ILE A 65 0.43 17.26 0.35
C ILE A 65 1.66 16.61 0.98
N THR A 66 1.49 15.43 1.55
CA THR A 66 2.64 14.62 2.01
C THR A 66 3.41 14.04 0.83
N PRO A 67 4.72 13.74 0.95
CA PRO A 67 5.49 13.16 -0.15
C PRO A 67 4.86 11.91 -0.77
N LYS A 68 4.26 11.02 0.04
CA LYS A 68 3.56 9.82 -0.45
C LYS A 68 2.34 10.17 -1.30
N ALA A 69 1.53 11.14 -0.87
CA ALA A 69 0.38 11.60 -1.63
C ALA A 69 0.81 12.30 -2.94
N HIS A 70 1.91 13.05 -2.92
CA HIS A 70 2.48 13.66 -4.13
C HIS A 70 2.90 12.58 -5.14
N THR A 71 3.61 11.55 -4.69
CA THR A 71 4.00 10.43 -5.56
C THR A 71 2.79 9.74 -6.17
N LEU A 72 1.76 9.47 -5.37
CA LEU A 72 0.52 8.85 -5.85
C LEU A 72 -0.18 9.70 -6.91
N ILE A 73 -0.35 10.99 -6.66
CA ILE A 73 -1.12 11.89 -7.52
C ILE A 73 -0.35 12.24 -8.80
N CYS A 74 0.96 12.47 -8.69
CA CYS A 74 1.76 13.03 -9.79
C CYS A 74 2.48 11.96 -10.62
N HIS A 75 2.86 10.83 -10.03
CA HIS A 75 3.74 9.85 -10.68
C HIS A 75 3.09 8.50 -10.94
N ALA A 76 2.01 8.11 -10.25
CA ALA A 76 1.44 6.77 -10.40
C ALA A 76 1.05 6.44 -11.86
N THR A 77 0.42 7.38 -12.58
CA THR A 77 0.03 7.14 -13.98
C THR A 77 1.23 6.91 -14.91
N GLU A 78 2.33 7.64 -14.69
CA GLU A 78 3.58 7.48 -15.44
C GLU A 78 4.25 6.14 -15.11
N GLN A 79 4.30 5.79 -13.83
CA GLN A 79 4.86 4.51 -13.34
C GLN A 79 4.09 3.32 -13.92
N LEU A 80 2.76 3.37 -13.90
CA LEU A 80 1.91 2.32 -14.48
C LEU A 80 2.18 2.15 -15.99
N GLY A 81 2.33 3.26 -16.73
CA GLY A 81 2.64 3.22 -18.16
C GLY A 81 4.02 2.66 -18.48
N ARG A 82 5.01 2.88 -17.59
CA ARG A 82 6.39 2.37 -17.78
C ARG A 82 6.56 0.92 -17.37
N HIS A 83 5.93 0.51 -16.27
CA HIS A 83 6.19 -0.78 -15.63
C HIS A 83 5.05 -1.79 -15.78
N GLY A 84 3.91 -1.36 -16.30
CA GLY A 84 2.72 -2.20 -16.49
C GLY A 84 1.96 -2.56 -15.22
N THR A 85 2.52 -2.26 -14.05
CA THR A 85 1.87 -2.38 -12.74
C THR A 85 2.47 -1.37 -11.78
N LEU A 86 1.71 -0.96 -10.76
CA LEU A 86 2.19 -0.12 -9.66
C LEU A 86 2.87 -0.92 -8.55
N MET A 87 2.72 -2.25 -8.56
CA MET A 87 3.18 -3.14 -7.49
C MET A 87 4.58 -3.73 -7.73
N LEU A 88 5.22 -3.44 -8.88
CA LEU A 88 6.49 -4.06 -9.27
C LEU A 88 7.59 -3.90 -8.21
N PHE A 89 7.67 -2.71 -7.61
CA PHE A 89 8.65 -2.38 -6.56
C PHE A 89 8.00 -2.33 -5.17
N SER A 90 6.91 -3.07 -4.97
CA SER A 90 6.25 -3.13 -3.67
C SER A 90 7.15 -3.79 -2.63
N GLU A 91 7.30 -3.14 -1.49
CA GLU A 91 8.06 -3.67 -0.34
C GLU A 91 7.27 -4.73 0.45
N GLN A 92 6.01 -4.99 0.10
CA GLN A 92 5.13 -5.93 0.83
C GLN A 92 5.72 -7.34 0.94
N GLY A 93 6.42 -7.82 -0.11
CA GLY A 93 7.11 -9.12 -0.05
C GLY A 93 8.28 -9.13 0.95
N GLN A 94 9.02 -8.02 1.05
CA GLN A 94 10.12 -7.89 2.01
C GLN A 94 9.60 -7.77 3.45
N GLU A 95 8.51 -7.03 3.67
CA GLU A 95 7.84 -6.93 4.96
C GLU A 95 7.30 -8.29 5.43
N ALA A 96 6.71 -9.07 4.52
CA ALA A 96 6.27 -10.44 4.81
C ALA A 96 7.44 -11.34 5.20
N LEU A 97 8.55 -11.28 4.44
CA LEU A 97 9.77 -12.02 4.75
C LEU A 97 10.34 -11.65 6.13
N HIS A 98 10.37 -10.36 6.46
CA HIS A 98 10.82 -9.88 7.77
C HIS A 98 9.99 -10.48 8.91
N ASN A 99 8.67 -10.58 8.76
CA ASN A 99 7.82 -11.22 9.75
C ASN A 99 8.11 -12.73 9.91
N ILE A 100 8.38 -13.44 8.81
CA ILE A 100 8.78 -14.85 8.85
C ILE A 100 10.13 -15.01 9.57
N MET A 101 11.12 -14.17 9.24
CA MET A 101 12.42 -14.20 9.91
C MET A 101 12.31 -13.96 11.42
N ASN A 102 11.45 -13.03 11.85
CA ASN A 102 11.22 -12.78 13.28
C ASN A 102 10.60 -13.99 13.99
N LYS A 103 9.66 -14.68 13.34
CA LYS A 103 9.08 -15.93 13.84
C LYS A 103 10.14 -17.03 13.94
N ASP A 104 10.96 -17.21 12.91
CA ASP A 104 11.99 -18.25 12.89
C ASP A 104 13.10 -17.97 13.90
N LEU A 105 13.46 -16.70 14.08
CA LEU A 105 14.43 -16.29 15.08
C LEU A 105 14.03 -16.81 16.47
N GLN A 106 12.73 -16.75 16.84
CA GLN A 106 12.23 -17.31 18.11
C GLN A 106 12.57 -18.79 18.29
N THR A 107 12.60 -19.56 17.20
CA THR A 107 12.94 -20.99 17.24
C THR A 107 14.43 -21.20 17.56
N PHE A 108 15.30 -20.27 17.16
CA PHE A 108 16.74 -20.35 17.37
C PHE A 108 17.24 -19.55 18.59
N GLN A 109 16.36 -18.81 19.28
CA GLN A 109 16.69 -17.94 20.42
C GLN A 109 17.38 -18.66 21.58
N SER A 110 17.12 -19.95 21.77
CA SER A 110 17.75 -20.76 22.82
C SER A 110 19.25 -21.05 22.56
N MET A 111 19.76 -20.76 21.37
CA MET A 111 21.18 -20.96 21.05
C MET A 111 22.05 -19.84 21.63
N PRO A 112 23.19 -20.15 22.27
CA PRO A 112 24.01 -19.15 22.94
C PRO A 112 24.84 -18.26 21.99
N GLN A 113 24.93 -18.59 20.70
CA GLN A 113 25.80 -17.90 19.74
C GLN A 113 25.00 -17.23 18.61
N ILE A 114 24.92 -15.90 18.64
CA ILE A 114 24.21 -15.07 17.64
C ILE A 114 24.68 -15.38 16.20
N LYS A 115 25.99 -15.54 16.00
CA LYS A 115 26.55 -15.86 14.68
C LYS A 115 26.00 -17.19 14.13
N ARG A 116 25.88 -18.20 14.99
CA ARG A 116 25.33 -19.50 14.62
C ARG A 116 23.82 -19.45 14.39
N GLN A 117 23.09 -18.61 15.13
CA GLN A 117 21.67 -18.35 14.89
C GLN A 117 21.44 -17.75 13.50
N LEU A 118 22.22 -16.73 13.13
CA LEU A 118 22.12 -16.08 11.82
C LEU A 118 22.46 -17.04 10.67
N ASP A 119 23.55 -17.81 10.80
CA ASP A 119 23.95 -18.79 9.77
C ASP A 119 22.85 -19.85 9.53
N LEU A 120 22.22 -20.34 10.61
CA LEU A 120 21.14 -21.31 10.51
C LEU A 120 19.87 -20.70 9.91
N LEU A 121 19.52 -19.47 10.29
CA LEU A 121 18.35 -18.76 9.79
C LEU A 121 18.47 -18.49 8.28
N ILE A 122 19.65 -18.05 7.81
CA ILE A 122 19.92 -17.86 6.38
C ILE A 122 19.81 -19.18 5.61
N ARG A 123 20.40 -20.26 6.13
CA ARG A 123 20.33 -21.58 5.48
C ARG A 123 18.91 -22.11 5.41
N PHE A 124 18.16 -22.00 6.50
CA PHE A 124 16.77 -22.45 6.57
C PHE A 124 15.90 -21.71 5.55
N GLN A 125 16.01 -20.38 5.50
CA GLN A 125 15.30 -19.56 4.51
C GLN A 125 15.69 -19.90 3.07
N SER A 126 16.99 -20.11 2.80
CA SER A 126 17.47 -20.51 1.48
C SER A 126 16.89 -21.85 1.03
N LEU A 127 16.77 -22.82 1.94
CA LEU A 127 16.16 -24.13 1.66
C LEU A 127 14.66 -24.01 1.38
N CYS A 128 13.94 -23.17 2.13
CA CYS A 128 12.52 -22.93 1.89
C CYS A 128 12.28 -22.35 0.49
N VAL A 129 13.06 -21.35 0.07
CA VAL A 129 12.96 -20.76 -1.27
C VAL A 129 13.17 -21.83 -2.36
N VAL A 130 14.25 -22.61 -2.26
CA VAL A 130 14.55 -23.68 -3.23
C VAL A 130 13.45 -24.74 -3.28
N PHE A 131 12.81 -25.06 -2.16
CA PHE A 131 11.71 -26.02 -2.15
C PHE A 131 10.47 -25.51 -2.90
N PHE A 132 10.12 -24.23 -2.74
CA PHE A 132 8.97 -23.63 -3.42
C PHE A 132 9.21 -23.33 -4.90
N ASP A 133 10.43 -22.99 -5.31
CA ASP A 133 10.78 -22.76 -6.72
C ASP A 133 10.76 -24.05 -7.57
N ASN A 134 10.86 -25.23 -6.94
CA ASN A 134 10.87 -26.53 -7.60
C ASN A 134 9.50 -27.24 -7.60
N GLN A 135 8.43 -26.56 -7.19
CA GLN A 135 7.04 -27.03 -7.31
C GLN A 135 6.34 -26.37 -8.49
#